data_AF-A0A2A6RI85-F1
#
_entry.id   AF-A0A2A6RI85-F1
#
_cell.length_a   1.000
_cell.length_b   1.000
_cell.length_c   1.000
_cell.angle_alpha   90.00
_cell.angle_beta   90.00
_cell.angle_gamma   90.00
#
_symmetry.space_group_name_H-M   'P 1'
#
loop_
_entity.id
_entity.type
_entity.pdbx_description
1 polymer ?
#
loop_
_entity_poly.entity_id
_entity_poly.type
_entity_poly.pdbx_seq_one_letter_code
_entity_poly.pdbx_strand_id
1 'polypeptide(L)'
;MTMHRTIRPLTTLLALLLLLALSLVVLMPPAVEAQHYDDRIWGVVWHDLNCDGIRQDDEPTLTHVPLFLYYAGPDGEVHRQAPDIQTAYSSSFDGTYGFTLGGWGRAYFIGIPNWERPEGFYPAPFRQGDDPTRDNDLTVGLMPGSDMWTTPVFWMPPWEDQHVVTGIDIGLCSIETQTVYLPLVVR
;
A
#
# COMPACT_ATOMS: atom_id res chain seq x y z
N MET A 1 -10.16 62.78 -45.64
CA MET A 1 -10.98 62.64 -44.41
C MET A 1 -10.55 61.35 -43.75
N THR A 2 -9.67 61.43 -42.75
CA THR A 2 -9.07 60.25 -42.12
C THR A 2 -9.42 60.32 -40.63
N MET A 3 -10.32 59.44 -40.21
CA MET A 3 -10.94 59.45 -38.88
C MET A 3 -10.05 58.66 -37.91
N HIS A 4 -9.30 59.35 -37.04
CA HIS A 4 -8.53 58.70 -35.98
C HIS A 4 -9.48 58.28 -34.84
N ARG A 5 -9.72 56.99 -34.73
CA ARG A 5 -10.39 56.37 -33.56
C ARG A 5 -9.48 56.50 -32.34
N THR A 6 -9.89 57.28 -31.36
CA THR A 6 -9.29 57.33 -30.02
C THR A 6 -9.65 56.06 -29.26
N ILE A 7 -8.66 55.20 -29.06
CA ILE A 7 -8.77 54.01 -28.21
C ILE A 7 -8.91 54.51 -26.77
N ARG A 8 -9.97 54.09 -26.06
CA ARG A 8 -10.27 54.55 -24.70
C ARG A 8 -9.25 53.93 -23.73
N PRO A 9 -8.58 54.70 -22.86
CA PRO A 9 -7.51 54.21 -21.99
C PRO A 9 -7.94 53.08 -21.04
N LEU A 10 -9.24 53.01 -20.72
CA LEU A 10 -9.82 51.96 -19.89
C LEU A 10 -9.82 50.58 -20.58
N THR A 11 -10.03 50.51 -21.90
CA THR A 11 -10.02 49.23 -22.63
C THR A 11 -8.62 48.68 -22.80
N THR A 12 -7.62 49.56 -22.92
CA THR A 12 -6.20 49.16 -22.99
C THR A 12 -5.68 48.68 -21.64
N LEU A 13 -6.08 49.31 -20.54
CA LEU A 13 -5.70 48.87 -19.19
C LEU A 13 -6.34 47.51 -18.86
N LEU A 14 -7.62 47.32 -19.20
CA LEU A 14 -8.30 46.05 -19.01
C LEU A 14 -7.68 44.93 -19.85
N ALA A 15 -7.30 45.22 -21.10
CA ALA A 15 -6.60 44.28 -21.98
C ALA A 15 -5.21 43.94 -21.44
N LEU A 16 -4.46 44.90 -20.91
CA LEU A 16 -3.15 44.64 -20.29
C LEU A 16 -3.27 43.80 -19.01
N LEU A 17 -4.27 44.08 -18.18
CA LEU A 17 -4.55 43.28 -16.97
C LEU A 17 -4.99 41.86 -17.32
N LEU A 18 -5.79 41.69 -18.38
CA LEU A 18 -6.17 40.36 -18.89
C LEU A 18 -4.97 39.60 -19.46
N LEU A 19 -4.10 40.27 -20.22
CA LEU A 19 -2.89 39.66 -20.78
C LEU A 19 -1.87 39.31 -19.67
N LEU A 20 -1.73 40.17 -18.66
CA LEU A 20 -0.88 39.90 -17.49
C LEU A 20 -1.43 38.72 -16.68
N ALA A 21 -2.74 38.68 -16.42
CA ALA A 21 -3.39 37.56 -15.73
C ALA A 21 -3.28 36.26 -16.54
N LEU A 22 -3.46 36.31 -17.86
CA LEU A 22 -3.30 35.15 -18.74
C LEU A 22 -1.84 34.67 -18.78
N SER A 23 -0.88 35.60 -18.76
CA SER A 23 0.55 35.27 -18.68
C SER A 23 0.93 34.64 -17.33
N LEU A 24 0.32 35.10 -16.23
CA LEU A 24 0.53 34.54 -14.89
C LEU A 24 -0.03 33.11 -14.77
N VAL A 25 -1.18 32.84 -15.40
CA VAL A 25 -1.81 31.50 -15.43
C VAL A 25 -0.96 30.50 -16.23
N VAL A 26 -0.24 30.94 -17.25
CA VAL A 26 0.66 30.09 -18.07
C VAL A 26 2.01 29.83 -17.38
N LEU A 27 2.41 30.71 -16.44
CA LEU A 27 3.61 30.56 -15.61
C LEU A 27 3.37 29.77 -14.32
N MET A 28 2.11 29.51 -13.95
CA MET A 28 1.79 28.54 -12.93
C MET A 28 1.98 27.14 -13.54
N PRO A 29 2.91 26.30 -13.03
CA PRO A 29 2.82 24.87 -13.32
C PRO A 29 1.40 24.41 -12.92
N PRO A 30 0.81 23.40 -13.57
CA PRO A 30 -0.42 22.81 -13.06
C PRO A 30 -0.20 22.49 -11.56
N ALA A 31 -0.93 23.17 -10.67
CA ALA A 31 -0.82 22.99 -9.21
C ALA A 31 -1.58 21.73 -8.76
N VAL A 32 -1.44 20.67 -9.53
CA VAL A 32 -1.63 19.27 -9.18
C VAL A 32 -0.38 18.65 -9.77
N GLU A 33 0.60 18.34 -8.92
CA GLU A 33 1.75 17.53 -9.32
C GLU A 33 1.24 16.37 -10.18
N ALA A 34 1.79 16.22 -11.38
CA ALA A 34 1.47 15.08 -12.21
C ALA A 34 1.74 13.83 -11.36
N GLN A 35 0.67 13.11 -11.02
CA GLN A 35 0.73 11.96 -10.14
C GLN A 35 1.48 10.85 -10.90
N HIS A 36 2.78 10.77 -10.68
CA HIS A 36 3.65 9.74 -11.24
C HIS A 36 3.34 8.42 -10.53
N TYR A 37 2.65 7.53 -11.23
CA TYR A 37 2.29 6.18 -10.75
C TYR A 37 3.46 5.18 -10.87
N ASP A 38 4.71 5.66 -10.81
CA ASP A 38 5.90 4.80 -10.96
C ASP A 38 6.33 4.13 -9.65
N ASP A 39 5.76 4.58 -8.52
CA ASP A 39 5.93 3.98 -7.19
C ASP A 39 5.21 2.63 -7.12
N ARG A 40 5.99 1.56 -6.91
CA ARG A 40 5.52 0.17 -6.91
C ARG A 40 5.91 -0.57 -5.65
N ILE A 41 4.94 -1.24 -5.05
CA ILE A 41 5.17 -2.20 -3.96
C ILE A 41 4.80 -3.56 -4.49
N TRP A 42 5.62 -4.59 -4.24
CA TRP A 42 5.28 -5.95 -4.61
C TRP A 42 5.88 -6.97 -3.65
N GLY A 43 5.24 -8.13 -3.62
CA GLY A 43 5.66 -9.28 -2.82
C GLY A 43 4.83 -10.51 -3.18
N VAL A 44 4.92 -11.53 -2.35
CA VAL A 44 4.25 -12.82 -2.54
C VAL A 44 3.49 -13.21 -1.28
N VAL A 45 2.33 -13.82 -1.48
CA VAL A 45 1.58 -14.50 -0.42
C VAL A 45 1.76 -16.01 -0.56
N TRP A 46 2.16 -16.69 0.50
CA TRP A 46 2.37 -18.14 0.48
C TRP A 46 1.80 -18.85 1.72
N HIS A 47 1.58 -20.15 1.56
CA HIS A 47 1.20 -21.05 2.64
C HIS A 47 2.48 -21.62 3.24
N ASP A 48 2.78 -21.17 4.44
CA ASP A 48 3.84 -21.73 5.27
C ASP A 48 3.35 -23.07 5.84
N LEU A 49 3.75 -24.17 5.21
CA LEU A 49 3.28 -25.52 5.49
C LEU A 49 3.84 -26.06 6.80
N ASN A 50 5.04 -25.63 7.18
CA ASN A 50 5.73 -26.10 8.37
C ASN A 50 5.73 -25.08 9.52
N CYS A 51 5.22 -23.88 9.27
CA CYS A 51 5.09 -22.79 10.21
C CYS A 51 6.40 -22.28 10.79
N ASP A 52 7.47 -22.28 9.99
CA ASP A 52 8.79 -21.78 10.39
C ASP A 52 9.07 -20.32 10.00
N GLY A 53 8.16 -19.68 9.24
CA GLY A 53 8.26 -18.28 8.83
C GLY A 53 9.22 -18.03 7.67
N ILE A 54 9.75 -19.09 7.04
CA ILE A 54 10.68 -19.02 5.91
C ILE A 54 10.02 -19.70 4.72
N ARG A 55 9.82 -18.98 3.61
CA ARG A 55 9.29 -19.57 2.38
C ARG A 55 10.26 -20.60 1.83
N GLN A 56 9.91 -21.89 1.80
CA GLN A 56 10.69 -22.90 1.06
C GLN A 56 10.16 -23.09 -0.37
N ASP A 57 10.96 -23.74 -1.22
CA ASP A 57 10.64 -23.88 -2.66
C ASP A 57 9.48 -24.84 -2.94
N ASP A 58 9.16 -25.73 -2.01
CA ASP A 58 8.06 -26.68 -2.07
C ASP A 58 6.77 -26.14 -1.43
N GLU A 59 6.80 -24.93 -0.86
CA GLU A 59 5.63 -24.31 -0.28
C GLU A 59 4.76 -23.63 -1.34
N PRO A 60 3.44 -23.89 -1.34
CA PRO A 60 2.55 -23.34 -2.35
C PRO A 60 2.23 -21.87 -2.06
N THR A 61 2.02 -21.10 -3.13
CA THR A 61 1.53 -19.74 -3.04
C THR A 61 0.03 -19.71 -2.71
N LEU A 62 -0.44 -18.66 -2.02
CA LEU A 62 -1.87 -18.46 -1.74
C LEU A 62 -2.45 -17.43 -2.70
N THR A 63 -3.52 -17.80 -3.38
CA THR A 63 -4.18 -16.96 -4.40
C THR A 63 -5.37 -16.20 -3.82
N HIS A 64 -5.68 -15.04 -4.40
CA HIS A 64 -6.85 -14.22 -4.06
C HIS A 64 -6.93 -13.78 -2.59
N VAL A 65 -5.79 -13.71 -1.89
CA VAL A 65 -5.72 -13.15 -0.54
C VAL A 65 -5.87 -11.63 -0.65
N PRO A 66 -6.86 -11.01 0.00
CA PRO A 66 -7.07 -9.57 -0.03
C PRO A 66 -6.02 -8.85 0.82
N LEU A 67 -5.42 -7.81 0.25
CA LEU A 67 -4.39 -6.99 0.88
C LEU A 67 -4.76 -5.51 0.77
N PHE A 68 -4.62 -4.79 1.88
CA PHE A 68 -4.99 -3.39 1.96
C PHE A 68 -3.75 -2.56 2.26
N LEU A 69 -3.50 -1.55 1.44
CA LEU A 69 -2.43 -0.61 1.67
C LEU A 69 -2.96 0.61 2.40
N TYR A 70 -2.30 0.99 3.48
CA TYR A 70 -2.68 2.10 4.34
C TYR A 70 -1.58 3.16 4.36
N TYR A 71 -1.98 4.43 4.36
CA TYR A 71 -1.05 5.53 4.59
C TYR A 71 -0.77 5.68 6.09
N ALA A 72 0.49 5.52 6.50
CA ALA A 72 0.90 5.64 7.89
C ALA A 72 0.93 7.10 8.38
N GLY A 73 0.89 8.07 7.46
CA GLY A 73 1.04 9.48 7.82
C GLY A 73 2.51 9.91 7.91
N PRO A 74 2.76 11.21 8.17
CA PRO A 74 4.11 11.77 8.16
C PRO A 74 5.00 11.34 9.34
N ASP A 75 4.40 10.86 10.43
CA ASP A 75 5.13 10.36 11.60
C ASP A 75 5.64 8.93 11.42
N GLY A 76 5.17 8.23 10.38
CA GLY A 76 5.58 6.85 10.09
C GLY A 76 5.09 5.85 11.12
N GLU A 77 4.02 6.17 11.83
CA GLU A 77 3.44 5.33 12.87
C GLU A 77 2.18 4.62 12.37
N VAL A 78 1.86 3.46 12.94
CA VAL A 78 0.67 2.72 12.53
C VAL A 78 -0.56 3.23 13.28
N HIS A 79 -1.48 3.88 12.58
CA HIS A 79 -2.68 4.48 13.18
C HIS A 79 -3.96 3.70 12.87
N ARG A 80 -4.80 3.47 13.89
CA ARG A 80 -6.11 2.78 13.76
C ARG A 80 -7.03 3.40 12.70
N GLN A 81 -6.97 4.71 12.55
CA GLN A 81 -7.89 5.49 11.71
C GLN A 81 -7.32 5.77 10.32
N ALA A 82 -6.18 5.18 9.97
CA ALA A 82 -5.65 5.27 8.63
C ALA A 82 -6.67 4.63 7.66
N PRO A 83 -7.25 5.39 6.71
CA PRO A 83 -8.05 4.77 5.66
C PRO A 83 -7.14 3.92 4.77
N ASP A 84 -7.67 2.81 4.27
CA ASP A 84 -7.03 2.13 3.15
C ASP A 84 -7.07 3.06 1.93
N ILE A 85 -5.98 3.06 1.17
CA ILE A 85 -5.83 3.91 -0.01
C ILE A 85 -5.83 3.10 -1.30
N GLN A 86 -5.56 1.79 -1.20
CA GLN A 86 -5.60 0.86 -2.31
C GLN A 86 -5.82 -0.57 -1.79
N THR A 87 -6.55 -1.37 -2.55
CA THR A 87 -6.72 -2.80 -2.31
C THR A 87 -6.09 -3.57 -3.46
N ALA A 88 -5.40 -4.66 -3.13
CA ALA A 88 -4.87 -5.62 -4.08
C ALA A 88 -5.26 -7.04 -3.66
N TYR A 89 -5.09 -7.98 -4.57
CA TYR A 89 -5.29 -9.39 -4.31
C TYR A 89 -4.05 -10.14 -4.80
N SER A 90 -3.64 -11.19 -4.07
CA SER A 90 -2.61 -12.08 -4.58
C SER A 90 -3.08 -12.78 -5.86
N SER A 91 -2.17 -12.94 -6.82
CA SER A 91 -2.44 -13.47 -8.14
C SER A 91 -2.89 -14.93 -8.07
N SER A 92 -3.66 -15.34 -9.06
CA SER A 92 -4.12 -16.72 -9.21
C SER A 92 -3.05 -17.70 -9.73
N PHE A 93 -1.91 -17.19 -10.18
CA PHE A 93 -0.87 -18.00 -10.84
C PHE A 93 0.33 -18.25 -9.94
N ASP A 94 0.77 -17.23 -9.21
CA ASP A 94 2.03 -17.24 -8.46
C ASP A 94 1.92 -16.56 -7.08
N GLY A 95 0.70 -16.22 -6.63
CA GLY A 95 0.45 -15.54 -5.36
C GLY A 95 1.14 -14.18 -5.21
N THR A 96 1.67 -13.61 -6.29
CA THR A 96 2.26 -12.27 -6.27
C THR A 96 1.17 -11.22 -6.08
N TYR A 97 1.50 -10.11 -5.42
CA TYR A 97 0.61 -8.95 -5.35
C TYR A 97 1.40 -7.69 -5.69
N GLY A 98 0.68 -6.62 -6.02
CA GLY A 98 1.30 -5.33 -6.26
C GLY A 98 0.38 -4.16 -6.00
N PHE A 99 0.98 -3.07 -5.54
CA PHE A 99 0.34 -1.77 -5.40
C PHE A 99 1.07 -0.76 -6.26
N THR A 100 0.31 0.17 -6.82
CA THR A 100 0.85 1.28 -7.61
C THR A 100 0.33 2.58 -7.03
N LEU A 101 1.24 3.44 -6.60
CA LEU A 101 0.95 4.68 -5.90
C LEU A 101 1.61 5.88 -6.58
N GLY A 102 1.31 7.07 -6.08
CA GLY A 102 2.11 8.26 -6.38
C GLY A 102 2.50 8.97 -5.09
N GLY A 103 3.77 9.37 -5.01
CA GLY A 103 4.31 10.19 -3.93
C GLY A 103 5.46 9.49 -3.22
N TRP A 104 6.68 9.86 -3.61
CA TRP A 104 7.92 9.41 -2.99
C TRP A 104 8.06 9.89 -1.54
N GLY A 105 8.83 9.16 -0.73
CA GLY A 105 9.12 9.53 0.66
C GLY A 105 7.93 9.44 1.61
N ARG A 106 6.85 8.77 1.21
CA ARG A 106 5.65 8.56 2.04
C ARG A 106 5.72 7.20 2.75
N ALA A 107 5.19 7.16 3.96
CA ALA A 107 5.15 5.96 4.79
C ALA A 107 3.84 5.18 4.62
N TYR A 108 3.96 3.86 4.46
CA TYR A 108 2.84 2.95 4.27
C TYR A 108 3.02 1.67 5.07
N PHE A 109 1.93 0.94 5.27
CA PHE A 109 1.95 -0.43 5.75
C PHE A 109 0.85 -1.22 5.03
N ILE A 110 1.05 -2.53 4.92
CA ILE A 110 0.05 -3.44 4.38
C ILE A 110 -0.69 -4.10 5.54
N GLY A 111 -1.99 -4.27 5.41
CA GLY A 111 -2.79 -4.99 6.40
C GLY A 111 -3.88 -5.85 5.81
N ILE A 112 -4.35 -6.78 6.64
CA ILE A 112 -5.51 -7.63 6.40
C ILE A 112 -6.47 -7.45 7.59
N PRO A 113 -7.58 -6.71 7.42
CA PRO A 113 -8.54 -6.51 8.49
C PRO A 113 -9.22 -7.82 8.87
N ASN A 114 -9.72 -7.92 10.11
CA ASN A 114 -10.24 -9.19 10.64
C ASN A 114 -11.37 -9.82 9.82
N TRP A 115 -12.20 -9.02 9.12
CA TRP A 115 -13.28 -9.51 8.27
C TRP A 115 -12.83 -10.01 6.88
N GLU A 116 -11.57 -9.78 6.49
CA GLU A 116 -10.99 -10.21 5.19
C GLU A 116 -9.91 -11.29 5.36
N ARG A 117 -9.63 -11.71 6.60
CA ARG A 117 -8.64 -12.74 6.88
C ARG A 117 -9.02 -14.06 6.18
N PRO A 118 -8.08 -14.70 5.47
CA PRO A 118 -8.32 -16.04 4.93
C PRO A 118 -8.75 -17.01 6.04
N GLU A 119 -9.88 -17.68 5.83
CA GLU A 119 -10.43 -18.63 6.81
C GLU A 119 -9.45 -19.77 7.06
N GLY A 120 -9.24 -20.12 8.34
CA GLY A 120 -8.36 -21.20 8.71
C GLY A 120 -6.87 -20.86 8.65
N PHE A 121 -6.49 -19.57 8.54
CA PHE A 121 -5.10 -19.15 8.56
C PHE A 121 -4.77 -18.19 9.71
N TYR A 122 -3.48 -18.09 10.03
CA TYR A 122 -2.88 -17.04 10.86
C TYR A 122 -1.49 -16.66 10.32
N PRO A 123 -0.93 -15.49 10.66
CA PRO A 123 0.39 -15.09 10.17
C PRO A 123 1.49 -16.05 10.63
N ALA A 124 2.38 -16.40 9.71
CA ALA A 124 3.58 -17.17 10.00
C ALA A 124 4.51 -16.41 10.98
N PRO A 125 5.51 -17.08 11.58
CA PRO A 125 6.52 -16.38 12.38
C PRO A 125 7.16 -15.20 11.64
N PHE A 126 7.18 -14.04 12.28
CA PHE A 126 7.66 -12.79 11.68
C PHE A 126 9.19 -12.79 11.53
N ARG A 127 9.69 -12.43 10.34
CA ARG A 127 11.11 -12.21 10.00
C ARG A 127 12.05 -13.30 10.51
N GLN A 128 11.83 -14.53 10.05
CA GLN A 128 12.70 -15.66 10.36
C GLN A 128 13.77 -15.83 9.28
N GLY A 129 14.93 -16.35 9.69
CA GLY A 129 16.09 -16.50 8.80
C GLY A 129 16.82 -15.18 8.50
N ASP A 130 17.77 -15.24 7.56
CA ASP A 130 18.64 -14.12 7.17
C ASP A 130 18.29 -13.54 5.78
N ASP A 131 17.38 -14.18 5.03
CA ASP A 131 16.99 -13.77 3.68
C ASP A 131 15.63 -13.05 3.71
N PRO A 132 15.61 -11.70 3.64
CA PRO A 132 14.38 -10.90 3.69
C PRO A 132 13.53 -10.99 2.42
N THR A 133 13.91 -11.82 1.44
CA THR A 133 13.09 -12.13 0.26
C THR A 133 12.33 -13.45 0.40
N ARG A 134 12.47 -14.09 1.57
CA ARG A 134 11.93 -15.41 1.88
C ARG A 134 11.40 -15.49 3.31
N ASP A 135 11.22 -14.38 4.00
CA ASP A 135 10.64 -14.35 5.34
C ASP A 135 9.23 -13.76 5.33
N ASN A 136 8.54 -13.82 6.47
CA ASN A 136 7.21 -13.24 6.61
C ASN A 136 7.27 -11.86 7.27
N ASP A 137 6.68 -10.85 6.63
CA ASP A 137 6.55 -9.49 7.17
C ASP A 137 5.21 -9.22 7.84
N LEU A 138 4.21 -10.08 7.65
CA LEU A 138 2.89 -9.88 8.27
C LEU A 138 2.93 -10.31 9.73
N THR A 139 2.53 -9.44 10.64
CA THR A 139 2.53 -9.74 12.08
C THR A 139 1.24 -9.28 12.76
N VAL A 140 1.12 -9.61 14.04
CA VAL A 140 0.00 -9.23 14.90
C VAL A 140 0.45 -8.23 15.97
N GLY A 141 -0.42 -7.30 16.35
CA GLY A 141 -0.20 -6.47 17.54
C GLY A 141 0.64 -5.20 17.33
N LEU A 142 1.02 -4.83 16.10
CA LEU A 142 1.65 -3.54 15.83
C LEU A 142 0.68 -2.36 15.96
N MET A 143 -0.63 -2.63 15.92
CA MET A 143 -1.66 -1.64 16.23
C MET A 143 -2.37 -1.98 17.54
N PRO A 144 -2.08 -1.28 18.64
CA PRO A 144 -2.77 -1.49 19.91
C PRO A 144 -4.30 -1.43 19.81
N GLY A 145 -4.94 -2.52 20.23
CA GLY A 145 -6.40 -2.70 20.21
C GLY A 145 -7.01 -2.92 18.83
N SER A 146 -6.20 -3.09 17.78
CA SER A 146 -6.68 -3.51 16.47
C SER A 146 -6.51 -5.01 16.32
N ASP A 147 -7.53 -5.66 15.76
CA ASP A 147 -7.45 -7.05 15.31
C ASP A 147 -7.00 -7.09 13.82
N MET A 148 -6.22 -6.13 13.35
CA MET A 148 -5.66 -6.20 12.00
C MET A 148 -4.32 -6.94 12.01
N TRP A 149 -4.09 -7.78 11.01
CA TRP A 149 -2.74 -8.26 10.71
C TRP A 149 -2.04 -7.22 9.85
N THR A 150 -0.79 -6.89 10.17
CA THR A 150 -0.11 -5.75 9.54
C THR A 150 1.37 -6.03 9.36
N THR A 151 1.94 -5.49 8.29
CA THR A 151 3.39 -5.32 8.20
C THR A 151 3.85 -4.18 9.09
N PRO A 152 5.16 -4.09 9.42
CA PRO A 152 5.77 -2.84 9.82
C PRO A 152 5.57 -1.75 8.76
N VAL A 153 5.74 -0.50 9.19
CA VAL A 153 5.77 0.64 8.27
C VAL A 153 7.03 0.58 7.41
N PHE A 154 6.85 0.85 6.12
CA PHE A 154 7.92 1.04 5.16
C PHE A 154 7.76 2.38 4.45
N TRP A 155 8.87 2.92 3.97
CA TRP A 155 8.92 4.21 3.29
C TRP A 155 9.08 3.98 1.79
N MET A 156 8.29 4.66 0.98
CA MET A 156 8.57 4.73 -0.44
C MET A 156 9.90 5.43 -0.65
N PRO A 157 10.80 4.84 -1.45
CA PRO A 157 12.10 5.42 -1.70
C PRO A 157 11.96 6.80 -2.38
N PRO A 158 12.98 7.67 -2.25
CA PRO A 158 13.01 8.92 -2.99
C PRO A 158 13.09 8.67 -4.50
N TRP A 159 12.86 9.72 -5.28
CA TRP A 159 12.81 9.66 -6.75
C TRP A 159 14.01 9.00 -7.44
N GLU A 160 15.17 8.99 -6.78
CA GLU A 160 16.42 8.53 -7.38
C GLU A 160 16.60 7.00 -7.33
N ASP A 161 15.75 6.28 -6.57
CA ASP A 161 15.98 4.89 -6.15
C ASP A 161 15.00 3.88 -6.79
N GLN A 162 14.69 4.05 -8.08
CA GLN A 162 13.85 3.13 -8.88
C GLN A 162 12.40 2.95 -8.39
N HIS A 163 11.94 3.72 -7.39
CA HIS A 163 10.53 3.79 -6.96
C HIS A 163 9.91 2.46 -6.52
N VAL A 164 10.72 1.46 -6.14
CA VAL A 164 10.23 0.11 -5.88
C VAL A 164 10.52 -0.32 -4.44
N VAL A 165 9.50 -0.87 -3.78
CA VAL A 165 9.63 -1.60 -2.50
C VAL A 165 9.31 -3.07 -2.75
N THR A 166 10.23 -3.95 -2.33
CA THR A 166 10.19 -5.40 -2.57
C THR A 166 10.48 -6.16 -1.28
N GLY A 167 10.28 -7.48 -1.30
CA GLY A 167 10.56 -8.32 -0.13
C GLY A 167 9.65 -7.96 1.04
N ILE A 168 8.40 -7.56 0.72
CA ILE A 168 7.33 -7.53 1.70
C ILE A 168 6.49 -8.77 1.44
N ASP A 169 6.88 -9.88 2.05
CA ASP A 169 6.25 -11.17 1.77
C ASP A 169 5.28 -11.54 2.92
N ILE A 170 4.19 -12.24 2.57
CA ILE A 170 3.12 -12.58 3.51
C ILE A 170 2.99 -14.10 3.62
N GLY A 171 3.52 -14.64 4.71
CA GLY A 171 3.46 -16.06 5.04
C GLY A 171 2.28 -16.34 5.94
N LEU A 172 1.48 -17.34 5.60
CA LEU A 172 0.32 -17.74 6.39
C LEU A 172 0.39 -19.23 6.75
N CYS A 173 0.24 -19.51 8.03
CA CYS A 173 0.09 -20.84 8.60
C CYS A 173 -1.36 -21.28 8.62
N SER A 174 -1.63 -22.55 8.32
CA SER A 174 -2.97 -23.12 8.54
C SER A 174 -3.24 -23.43 10.02
N ILE A 175 -4.48 -23.23 10.45
CA ILE A 175 -4.95 -23.65 11.76
C ILE A 175 -5.20 -25.16 11.70
N GLU A 176 -4.34 -25.94 12.35
CA GLU A 176 -4.62 -27.37 12.55
C GLU A 176 -5.86 -27.55 13.44
N THR A 177 -6.98 -27.94 12.84
CA THR A 177 -8.16 -28.33 13.62
C THR A 177 -8.00 -29.77 14.10
N GLN A 178 -7.45 -29.96 15.30
CA GLN A 178 -7.59 -31.24 15.98
C GLN A 178 -9.03 -31.40 16.48
N THR A 179 -9.77 -32.33 15.89
CA THR A 179 -11.07 -32.75 16.42
C THR A 179 -10.84 -33.59 17.68
N VAL A 180 -11.08 -33.01 18.86
CA VAL A 180 -10.99 -33.73 20.14
C VAL A 180 -12.31 -34.43 20.43
N TYR A 181 -12.33 -35.76 20.36
CA TYR A 181 -13.47 -36.55 20.84
C TYR A 181 -13.39 -36.69 22.37
N LEU A 182 -14.16 -35.88 23.09
CA LEU A 182 -14.34 -36.07 24.53
C LEU A 182 -15.35 -37.21 24.75
N PRO A 183 -14.99 -38.27 25.51
CA PRO A 183 -15.98 -39.28 25.88
C PRO A 183 -17.04 -38.65 26.79
N LEU A 184 -18.30 -38.74 26.40
CA LEU A 184 -19.43 -38.32 27.22
C LEU A 184 -19.57 -39.29 28.41
N VAL A 185 -19.11 -38.88 29.59
CA VAL A 185 -19.38 -39.62 30.83
C VAL A 185 -20.72 -39.14 31.39
N VAL A 186 -21.79 -39.86 31.06
CA VAL A 186 -23.08 -39.70 31.75
C VAL A 186 -22.97 -40.43 33.09
N ARG A 187 -23.09 -39.71 34.20
CA ARG A 187 -23.22 -40.29 35.56
C ARG A 187 -24.65 -40.19 36.04
#